data_AF-X0YI83-F1
#
_entry.id   AF-X0YI83-F1
#
_cell.length_a   1.000
_cell.length_b   1.000
_cell.length_c   1.000
_cell.angle_alpha   90.00
_cell.angle_beta   90.00
_cell.angle_gamma   90.00
#
_symmetry.space_group_name_H-M   'P 1'
#
loop_
_entity.id
_entity.type
_entity.pdbx_description
1 polymer ?
#
loop_
_entity_poly.entity_id
_entity_poly.type
_entity_poly.pdbx_seq_one_letter_code
_entity_poly.pdbx_strand_id
1 'polypeptide(L)'
;MPFNPLNALLGLFSHDVAIDLGTANTLVMVKGRGIVIDEPSVVAIDRVNKKILAIGAEAKRMVGRTPADIVAVRPLQDGVISDFAVTEKMLHYFIRSVHDRLALGLPRPRVSVGIPSGVTEVEKRAVHDAALNAGARA
;
A
#
# COMPACT_ATOMS: atom_id res chain seq x y z
N MET A 1 20.78 14.34 -0.25
CA MET A 1 20.18 14.97 -1.44
C MET A 1 20.16 16.47 -1.24
N PRO A 2 20.41 17.30 -2.27
CA PRO A 2 20.42 18.75 -2.12
C PRO A 2 18.99 19.26 -1.91
N PHE A 3 18.86 20.31 -1.11
CA PHE A 3 17.59 20.95 -0.80
C PHE A 3 16.97 21.53 -2.09
N ASN A 4 15.76 21.08 -2.46
CA ASN A 4 15.01 21.64 -3.59
C ASN A 4 13.87 22.54 -3.06
N PRO A 5 14.02 23.88 -3.11
CA PRO A 5 13.05 24.82 -2.53
C PRO A 5 11.66 24.72 -3.17
N LEU A 6 11.58 24.28 -4.43
CA LEU A 6 10.32 24.05 -5.14
C LEU A 6 9.54 22.87 -4.53
N ASN A 7 10.24 21.78 -4.19
CA ASN A 7 9.62 20.64 -3.51
C ASN A 7 9.15 20.99 -2.09
N ALA A 8 9.89 21.86 -1.39
CA ALA A 8 9.51 22.35 -0.07
C ALA A 8 8.20 23.17 -0.12
N LEU A 9 8.10 24.11 -1.07
CA LEU A 9 6.91 24.93 -1.28
C LEU A 9 5.70 24.07 -1.70
N LEU A 10 5.89 23.15 -2.64
CA LEU A 10 4.87 22.19 -3.09
C LEU A 10 4.47 21.18 -2.00
N GLY A 11 5.35 20.92 -1.02
CA GLY A 11 5.06 20.08 0.14
C GLY A 11 4.09 20.70 1.14
N LEU A 12 3.96 22.04 1.18
CA LEU A 12 2.98 22.70 2.04
C LEU A 12 1.53 22.41 1.62
N PHE A 13 1.33 22.07 0.35
CA PHE A 13 0.04 21.67 -0.20
C PHE A 13 -0.11 20.14 -0.32
N SER A 14 0.92 19.34 0.01
CA SER A 14 0.85 17.89 -0.16
C SER A 14 0.01 17.23 0.93
N HIS A 15 -0.83 16.31 0.50
CA HIS A 15 -1.62 15.45 1.39
C HIS A 15 -0.72 14.29 1.85
N ASP A 16 0.07 14.53 2.89
CA ASP A 16 0.95 13.50 3.47
C ASP A 16 0.12 12.27 3.89
N VAL A 17 0.65 11.09 3.57
CA VAL A 17 -0.04 9.81 3.74
C VAL A 17 0.69 8.97 4.79
N ALA A 18 -0.07 8.36 5.70
CA ALA A 18 0.43 7.31 6.59
C ALA A 18 -0.31 6.01 6.29
N ILE A 19 0.43 4.91 6.17
CA ILE A 19 -0.09 3.58 5.91
C ILE A 19 0.28 2.68 7.07
N ASP A 20 -0.70 2.02 7.66
CA ASP A 20 -0.51 0.96 8.64
C ASP A 20 -0.79 -0.40 7.98
N LEU A 21 0.27 -1.17 7.74
CA LEU A 21 0.18 -2.51 7.16
C LEU A 21 -0.07 -3.53 8.27
N GLY A 22 -1.33 -3.73 8.65
CA GLY A 22 -1.71 -4.74 9.61
C GLY A 22 -1.90 -6.13 8.99
N THR A 23 -1.76 -7.18 9.80
CA THR A 23 -2.04 -8.58 9.42
C THR A 23 -3.52 -8.80 9.03
N ALA A 24 -4.44 -8.08 9.66
CA ALA A 24 -5.88 -8.22 9.43
C ALA A 24 -6.43 -7.15 8.48
N ASN A 25 -6.09 -5.89 8.72
CA ASN A 25 -6.56 -4.74 7.96
C ASN A 25 -5.40 -3.80 7.66
N THR A 26 -5.52 -3.08 6.55
CA THR A 26 -4.63 -1.99 6.18
C THR A 26 -5.39 -0.68 6.32
N LEU A 27 -4.79 0.25 7.05
CA LEU A 27 -5.34 1.60 7.24
C LEU A 27 -4.52 2.59 6.45
N VAL A 28 -5.18 3.54 5.79
CA VAL A 28 -4.52 4.68 5.17
C VAL A 28 -5.11 5.97 5.69
N MET A 29 -4.24 6.79 6.29
CA MET A 29 -4.56 8.10 6.82
C MET A 29 -3.98 9.18 5.93
N VAL A 30 -4.76 10.22 5.68
CA VAL A 30 -4.31 11.44 5.02
C VAL A 30 -4.31 12.59 6.02
N LYS A 31 -3.19 13.31 6.10
CA LYS A 31 -3.04 14.47 6.97
C LYS A 31 -4.16 15.48 6.72
N GLY A 32 -4.87 15.87 7.77
CA GLY A 32 -6.01 16.79 7.71
C GLY A 32 -7.34 16.17 7.28
N ARG A 33 -7.38 14.88 6.92
CA ARG A 33 -8.61 14.15 6.57
C ARG A 33 -8.89 12.94 7.46
N GLY A 34 -7.89 12.43 8.18
CA GLY A 34 -8.02 11.22 8.99
C GLY A 34 -7.92 9.96 8.14
N ILE A 35 -8.49 8.85 8.62
CA ILE A 35 -8.47 7.55 7.94
C ILE A 35 -9.41 7.61 6.73
N VAL A 36 -8.86 7.40 5.54
CA VAL A 36 -9.59 7.44 4.26
C VAL A 36 -9.74 6.06 3.62
N ILE A 37 -8.95 5.07 4.08
CA ILE A 37 -9.06 3.66 3.69
C ILE A 37 -8.96 2.82 4.96
N ASP A 38 -9.90 1.88 5.11
CA ASP A 38 -9.90 0.79 6.08
C ASP A 38 -10.37 -0.46 5.34
N GLU A 39 -9.41 -1.28 4.92
CA GLU A 39 -9.65 -2.43 4.05
C GLU A 39 -8.97 -3.68 4.62
N PRO A 40 -9.57 -4.87 4.49
CA PRO A 40 -8.91 -6.12 4.84
C PRO A 40 -7.55 -6.28 4.14
N SER A 41 -6.53 -6.76 4.85
CA SER A 41 -5.21 -7.07 4.28
C SER A 41 -5.25 -8.39 3.52
N VAL A 42 -6.08 -8.45 2.47
CA VAL A 42 -6.34 -9.63 1.65
C VAL A 42 -6.19 -9.27 0.18
N VAL A 43 -5.52 -10.13 -0.57
CA VAL A 43 -5.31 -9.98 -2.01
C VAL A 43 -5.78 -11.25 -2.69
N ALA A 44 -6.61 -11.12 -3.73
CA ALA A 44 -7.00 -12.23 -4.58
C ALA A 44 -6.05 -12.31 -5.78
N ILE A 45 -5.42 -13.46 -5.98
CA ILE A 45 -4.48 -13.71 -7.06
C ILE A 45 -4.92 -14.89 -7.90
N ASP A 46 -4.74 -14.77 -9.21
CA ASP A 46 -4.73 -15.91 -10.12
C ASP A 46 -3.41 -16.69 -9.92
N ARG A 47 -3.50 -17.97 -9.56
CA ARG A 47 -2.36 -18.82 -9.24
C ARG A 47 -1.51 -19.15 -10.47
N VAL A 48 -2.11 -19.15 -11.67
CA VAL A 48 -1.48 -19.52 -12.94
C VAL A 48 -0.60 -18.38 -13.43
N ASN A 49 -1.15 -17.18 -13.58
CA ASN A 49 -0.44 -16.03 -14.14
C ASN A 49 0.04 -15.01 -13.09
N LYS A 50 -0.23 -15.25 -11.80
CA LYS A 50 0.16 -14.36 -10.67
C LYS A 50 -0.41 -12.94 -10.76
N LYS A 51 -1.48 -12.76 -11.52
CA LYS A 51 -2.20 -11.47 -11.63
C LYS A 51 -3.02 -11.25 -10.37
N ILE A 52 -2.97 -10.01 -9.86
CA ILE A 52 -3.91 -9.57 -8.83
C ILE A 52 -5.25 -9.30 -9.49
N LEU A 53 -6.29 -9.90 -8.93
CA LEU A 53 -7.67 -9.74 -9.38
C LEU A 53 -8.42 -8.70 -8.54
N ALA A 54 -8.18 -8.71 -7.22
CA ALA A 54 -8.80 -7.80 -6.29
C ALA A 54 -7.93 -7.61 -5.03
N ILE A 55 -8.18 -6.53 -4.29
CA ILE A 55 -7.54 -6.22 -3.00
C ILE A 55 -8.63 -5.76 -2.03
N GLY A 56 -8.44 -5.97 -0.72
CA GLY A 56 -9.36 -5.45 0.29
C GLY A 56 -10.63 -6.27 0.42
N ALA A 57 -11.75 -5.59 0.61
CA ALA A 57 -13.05 -6.20 0.80
C ALA A 57 -13.48 -7.03 -0.42
N GLU A 58 -13.11 -6.63 -1.62
CA GLU A 58 -13.38 -7.39 -2.83
C GLU A 58 -12.63 -8.73 -2.84
N ALA A 59 -11.33 -8.73 -2.55
CA ALA A 59 -10.56 -9.96 -2.39
C ALA A 59 -11.11 -10.85 -1.28
N LYS A 60 -11.51 -10.26 -0.15
CA LYS A 60 -12.11 -11.01 0.96
C LYS A 60 -13.45 -11.65 0.57
N ARG A 61 -14.26 -11.02 -0.28
CA ARG A 61 -15.51 -11.60 -0.80
C ARG A 61 -15.28 -12.80 -1.72
N MET A 62 -14.10 -12.90 -2.34
CA MET A 62 -13.75 -14.03 -3.22
C MET A 62 -13.38 -15.30 -2.45
N VAL A 63 -13.06 -15.20 -1.15
CA VAL A 63 -12.68 -16.34 -0.31
C VAL A 63 -13.77 -17.42 -0.33
N GLY A 64 -13.42 -18.62 -0.82
CA GLY A 64 -14.32 -19.77 -0.91
C GLY A 64 -15.45 -19.62 -1.93
N ARG A 65 -15.41 -18.61 -2.79
CA ARG A 65 -16.44 -18.30 -3.79
C ARG A 65 -15.93 -18.22 -5.23
N THR A 66 -14.63 -18.44 -5.43
CA THR A 66 -13.98 -18.44 -6.74
C THR A 66 -13.45 -19.83 -7.10
N PRO A 67 -13.17 -20.10 -8.39
CA PRO A 67 -12.56 -21.37 -8.80
C PRO A 67 -11.17 -21.56 -8.15
N ALA A 68 -10.68 -22.80 -8.17
CA ALA A 68 -9.51 -23.22 -7.39
C ALA A 68 -8.18 -22.55 -7.82
N ASP A 69 -8.14 -21.99 -9.02
CA ASP A 69 -7.01 -21.21 -9.54
C ASP A 69 -6.95 -19.79 -8.96
N ILE A 70 -8.05 -19.27 -8.41
CA ILE A 70 -8.09 -17.99 -7.71
C ILE A 70 -7.94 -18.22 -6.21
N VAL A 71 -6.86 -17.69 -5.64
CA VAL A 71 -6.57 -17.82 -4.22
C VAL A 71 -6.53 -16.46 -3.53
N ALA A 72 -7.15 -16.36 -2.37
CA ALA A 72 -7.02 -15.22 -1.49
C ALA A 72 -5.82 -15.45 -0.57
N VAL A 73 -4.89 -14.49 -0.56
CA VAL A 73 -3.68 -14.52 0.26
C VAL A 73 -3.66 -13.31 1.21
N ARG A 74 -3.01 -13.48 2.36
CA ARG A 74 -2.68 -12.38 3.26
C ARG A 74 -1.18 -12.13 3.16
N PRO A 75 -0.75 -10.95 2.68
CA PRO A 75 0.67 -10.65 2.51
C PRO A 75 1.43 -10.48 3.84
N LEU A 76 0.70 -10.27 4.94
CA LEU A 76 1.24 -10.23 6.29
C LEU A 76 0.59 -11.33 7.13
N GLN A 77 1.40 -12.07 7.88
CA GLN A 77 0.97 -13.12 8.79
C GLN A 77 1.79 -13.06 10.08
N ASP A 78 1.11 -13.05 11.23
CA ASP A 78 1.72 -12.98 12.56
C ASP A 78 2.75 -11.84 12.71
N GLY A 79 2.44 -10.68 12.13
CA GLY A 79 3.34 -9.52 12.14
C GLY A 79 4.60 -9.72 11.30
N VAL A 80 4.60 -10.60 10.31
CA VAL A 80 5.71 -10.80 9.36
C VAL A 80 5.17 -10.69 7.94
N ILE A 81 5.96 -10.12 7.03
CA ILE A 81 5.65 -10.12 5.61
C ILE A 81 5.88 -11.53 5.07
N SER A 82 4.80 -12.24 4.70
CA SER A 82 4.87 -13.63 4.22
C SER A 82 5.02 -13.71 2.70
N ASP A 83 4.55 -12.69 1.97
CA ASP A 83 4.75 -12.55 0.53
C ASP A 83 5.07 -11.10 0.18
N PHE A 84 6.33 -10.86 -0.13
CA PHE A 84 6.84 -9.52 -0.41
C PHE A 84 6.25 -8.93 -1.70
N ALA A 85 6.16 -9.73 -2.77
CA ALA A 85 5.68 -9.25 -4.07
C ALA A 85 4.19 -8.87 -4.02
N VAL A 86 3.40 -9.60 -3.24
CA VAL A 86 2.00 -9.27 -2.98
C VAL A 86 1.90 -8.01 -2.10
N THR A 87 2.77 -7.86 -1.09
CA THR A 87 2.83 -6.66 -0.23
C THR A 87 3.11 -5.40 -1.04
N GLU A 88 4.12 -5.42 -1.91
CA GLU A 88 4.48 -4.30 -2.78
C GLU A 88 3.28 -3.87 -3.65
N LYS A 89 2.61 -4.82 -4.29
CA LYS A 89 1.45 -4.51 -5.13
C LYS A 89 0.26 -3.99 -4.32
N MET A 90 0.05 -4.50 -3.11
CA MET A 90 -0.98 -4.01 -2.19
C MET A 90 -0.72 -2.56 -1.75
N LEU A 91 0.53 -2.24 -1.40
CA LEU A 91 0.98 -0.88 -1.12
C LEU A 91 0.75 0.05 -2.32
N HIS A 92 1.15 -0.40 -3.51
CA HIS A 92 0.95 0.35 -4.75
C HIS A 92 -0.52 0.67 -4.98
N TYR A 93 -1.41 -0.31 -4.79
CA TYR A 93 -2.86 -0.13 -4.93
C TYR A 93 -3.39 0.92 -3.95
N PHE A 94 -3.03 0.85 -2.67
CA PHE A 94 -3.54 1.77 -1.66
C PHE A 94 -3.02 3.20 -1.86
N ILE A 95 -1.73 3.35 -2.17
CA ILE A 95 -1.14 4.66 -2.47
C ILE A 95 -1.83 5.28 -3.69
N ARG A 96 -2.03 4.53 -4.78
CA ARG A 96 -2.76 5.03 -5.96
C ARG A 96 -4.22 5.34 -5.67
N SER A 97 -4.91 4.49 -4.91
CA SER A 97 -6.30 4.72 -4.51
C SER A 97 -6.48 6.05 -3.77
N VAL A 98 -5.52 6.44 -2.93
CA VAL A 98 -5.53 7.76 -2.29
C VAL A 98 -5.32 8.87 -3.30
N HIS A 99 -4.33 8.76 -4.20
CA HIS A 99 -4.10 9.77 -5.24
C HIS A 99 -5.32 9.99 -6.13
N ASP A 100 -5.93 8.91 -6.61
CA ASP A 100 -7.09 8.95 -7.51
C ASP A 100 -8.31 9.57 -6.80
N ARG A 101 -8.60 9.16 -5.56
CA ARG A 101 -9.70 9.71 -4.74
C ARG A 101 -9.55 11.19 -4.44
N LEU A 102 -8.32 11.67 -4.36
CA LEU A 102 -8.07 13.08 -4.10
C LEU A 102 -8.28 13.92 -5.39
N ALA A 103 -8.24 13.32 -6.58
CA ALA A 103 -8.41 13.99 -7.88
C ALA A 103 -7.42 15.15 -8.11
N LEU A 104 -6.24 15.08 -7.49
CA LEU A 104 -5.32 16.20 -7.45
C LEU A 104 -4.19 16.01 -8.45
N GLY A 105 -4.03 16.96 -9.38
CA GLY A 105 -2.75 17.25 -10.03
C GLY A 105 -1.69 17.78 -9.03
N LEU A 106 -1.71 17.28 -7.79
CA LEU A 106 -0.86 17.70 -6.70
C LEU A 106 0.53 17.04 -6.80
N PRO A 107 1.54 17.68 -6.19
CA PRO A 107 2.89 17.13 -6.11
C PRO A 107 2.89 15.85 -5.27
N ARG A 108 3.79 14.92 -5.63
CA ARG A 108 4.01 13.63 -4.95
C ARG A 108 4.00 13.80 -3.41
N PRO A 109 3.18 13.06 -2.65
CA PRO A 109 3.08 13.21 -1.21
C PRO A 109 4.25 12.55 -0.49
N ARG A 110 4.49 12.96 0.75
CA ARG A 110 5.34 12.18 1.65
C ARG A 110 4.51 11.00 2.16
N VAL A 111 5.10 9.81 2.14
CA VAL A 111 4.44 8.59 2.61
C VAL A 111 5.25 8.03 3.78
N SER A 112 4.56 7.71 4.87
CA SER A 112 5.09 6.94 5.98
C SER A 112 4.39 5.57 6.01
N VAL A 113 5.16 4.50 6.10
CA VAL A 113 4.62 3.14 6.15
C VAL A 113 5.05 2.50 7.46
N GLY A 114 4.08 2.13 8.29
CA GLY A 114 4.29 1.23 9.42
C GLY A 114 4.53 -0.18 8.90
N ILE A 115 5.71 -0.72 9.18
CA ILE A 115 6.08 -2.10 8.88
C ILE A 115 6.39 -2.83 10.19
N PRO A 116 6.20 -4.16 10.26
CA PRO A 116 6.49 -4.88 11.47
C PRO A 116 7.96 -4.80 11.88
N SER A 117 8.25 -4.93 13.18
CA SER A 117 9.62 -4.81 13.71
C SER A 117 10.56 -5.95 13.32
N GLY A 118 10.01 -7.11 12.92
CA GLY A 118 10.77 -8.31 12.57
C GLY A 118 11.26 -8.36 11.11
N VAL A 119 11.00 -7.32 10.32
CA VAL A 119 11.42 -7.27 8.91
C VAL A 119 12.93 -7.07 8.77
N THR A 120 13.50 -7.71 7.77
CA THR A 120 14.91 -7.55 7.36
C THR A 120 15.14 -6.22 6.65
N GLU A 121 16.39 -5.78 6.57
CA GLU A 121 16.74 -4.54 5.83
C GLU A 121 16.43 -4.64 4.33
N VAL A 122 16.48 -5.84 3.74
CA VAL A 122 16.11 -6.07 2.34
C VAL A 122 14.61 -5.84 2.14
N GLU A 123 13.78 -6.39 3.02
CA GLU A 123 12.32 -6.21 2.98
C GLU A 123 11.94 -4.74 3.22
N LYS A 124 12.57 -4.10 4.21
CA LYS A 124 12.38 -2.66 4.48
C LYS A 124 12.73 -1.81 3.27
N ARG A 125 13.84 -2.10 2.59
CA ARG A 125 14.25 -1.40 1.37
C ARG A 125 13.22 -1.57 0.26
N ALA A 126 12.72 -2.78 0.09
CA ALA A 126 11.76 -3.06 -0.96
C ALA A 126 10.38 -2.41 -0.67
N VAL A 127 9.96 -2.26 0.60
CA VAL A 127 8.75 -1.48 0.96
C VAL A 127 8.94 0.00 0.62
N HIS A 128 10.12 0.54 0.93
CA HIS A 128 10.47 1.90 0.58
C HIS A 128 10.43 2.11 -0.95
N ASP A 129 11.02 1.20 -1.72
CA ASP A 129 11.04 1.29 -3.18
C ASP A 129 9.63 1.12 -3.78
N ALA A 130 8.79 0.25 -3.20
CA ALA A 130 7.38 0.12 -3.55
C ALA A 130 6.61 1.44 -3.36
N ALA A 131 6.83 2.14 -2.24
CA ALA A 131 6.21 3.42 -1.97
C ALA A 131 6.63 4.49 -2.98
N LEU A 132 7.93 4.56 -3.32
CA LEU A 132 8.45 5.46 -4.35
C LEU A 132 7.85 5.16 -5.74
N ASN A 133 7.81 3.89 -6.13
CA ASN A 133 7.24 3.44 -7.40
C ASN A 133 5.73 3.75 -7.51
N ALA A 134 5.04 3.77 -6.37
CA ALA A 134 3.63 4.13 -6.29
C ALA A 134 3.36 5.65 -6.31
N GLY A 135 4.41 6.48 -6.38
CA GLY A 135 4.29 7.94 -6.51
C GLY A 135 4.62 8.73 -5.25
N ALA A 136 5.18 8.09 -4.21
CA ALA A 136 5.71 8.82 -3.06
C ALA A 136 6.89 9.74 -3.45
N ARG A 137 7.09 10.79 -2.67
CA ARG A 137 8.23 11.69 -2.78
C ARG A 137 9.48 11.07 -2.16
N ALA A 138 10.60 11.13 -2.88
CA ALA A 138 11.94 10.80 -2.40
C ALA A 138 12.53 11.89 -1.50
#